data_AF-A0A929VPZ6-F1
#
_entry.id   AF-A0A929VPZ6-F1
#
_cell.length_a   1.000
_cell.length_b   1.000
_cell.length_c   1.000
_cell.angle_alpha   90.00
_cell.angle_beta   90.00
_cell.angle_gamma   90.00
#
_symmetry.space_group_name_H-M   'P 1'
#
loop_
_entity.id
_entity.type
_entity.pdbx_description
1 polymer ?
#
loop_
_entity_poly.entity_id
_entity_poly.type
_entity_poly.pdbx_seq_one_letter_code
_entity_poly.pdbx_strand_id
1 'polypeptide(L)'
;EKGELYLKKALNNVKSEISSNDIVYVFEKSFERDRNIIKEILGDITIEKSLTIKVGGFEVENKERTYRLNYSLDFLLTTKYQKILAQLKRELGMDN
;
A
#
# COMPACT_ATOMS: atom_id res chain seq x y z
N GLU A 1 11.92 2.41 -11.90
CA GLU A 1 12.44 3.56 -11.11
C GLU A 1 11.45 4.21 -10.14
N LYS A 2 10.51 5.11 -10.53
CA LYS A 2 9.68 5.84 -9.54
C LYS A 2 8.81 4.93 -8.65
N GLY A 3 8.23 3.86 -9.22
CA GLY A 3 7.45 2.88 -8.48
C GLY A 3 8.27 2.05 -7.48
N GLU A 4 9.49 1.65 -7.86
CA GLU A 4 10.41 0.95 -6.93
C GLU A 4 10.81 1.87 -5.79
N LEU A 5 11.14 3.13 -6.08
CA LEU A 5 11.53 4.08 -5.04
C LEU A 5 10.39 4.31 -4.04
N TYR A 6 9.15 4.42 -4.53
CA TYR A 6 7.98 4.48 -3.67
C TYR A 6 7.86 3.23 -2.79
N LEU A 7 7.93 2.03 -3.40
CA LEU A 7 7.82 0.76 -2.68
C LEU A 7 8.90 0.64 -1.59
N LYS A 8 10.17 0.90 -1.93
CA LYS A 8 11.29 0.84 -0.98
C LYS A 8 11.11 1.83 0.17
N LYS A 9 10.67 3.07 -0.10
CA LYS A 9 10.43 4.08 0.94
C LYS A 9 9.28 3.67 1.85
N ALA A 10 8.15 3.28 1.27
CA ALA A 10 6.96 2.89 2.03
C ALA A 10 7.25 1.68 2.91
N LEU A 11 7.88 0.62 2.38
CA LEU A 11 8.29 -0.55 3.16
C LEU A 11 9.25 -0.19 4.29
N ASN A 12 10.27 0.65 4.05
CA ASN A 12 11.20 1.04 5.11
C ASN A 12 10.55 1.83 6.24
N ASN A 13 9.50 2.59 5.94
CA ASN A 13 8.76 3.35 6.96
C ASN A 13 7.91 2.46 7.85
N VAL A 14 7.41 1.33 7.33
CA VAL A 14 6.42 0.49 8.03
C VAL A 14 6.97 -0.89 8.40
N LYS A 15 8.23 -1.21 8.07
CA LYS A 15 8.83 -2.53 8.31
C LYS A 15 8.78 -2.98 9.76
N SER A 16 8.80 -2.04 10.72
CA SER A 16 8.69 -2.34 12.16
C SER A 16 7.28 -2.76 12.58
N GLU A 17 6.28 -2.45 11.76
CA GLU A 17 4.87 -2.78 11.98
C GLU A 17 4.47 -4.08 11.27
N ILE A 18 5.33 -4.62 10.40
CA ILE A 18 5.07 -5.85 9.64
C ILE A 18 5.74 -7.02 10.35
N SER A 19 4.95 -8.04 10.67
CA SER A 19 5.43 -9.32 11.17
C SER A 19 5.83 -10.25 10.02
N SER A 20 6.79 -11.13 10.25
CA SER A 20 7.19 -12.14 9.25
C SER A 20 6.08 -13.14 8.89
N ASN A 21 5.06 -13.25 9.75
CA ASN A 21 3.89 -14.09 9.51
C ASN A 21 2.77 -13.37 8.76
N ASP A 22 2.93 -12.08 8.45
CA ASP A 22 1.95 -11.32 7.69
C ASP A 22 2.04 -11.68 6.21
N ILE A 23 1.01 -11.28 5.46
CA ILE A 23 0.91 -11.49 4.02
C ILE A 23 0.99 -10.14 3.33
N VAL A 24 1.96 -9.98 2.43
CA VAL A 24 2.10 -8.76 1.62
C VAL A 24 1.48 -9.00 0.25
N TYR A 25 0.50 -8.20 -0.13
CA TYR A 25 -0.12 -8.27 -1.44
C TYR A 25 0.41 -7.16 -2.35
N VAL A 26 0.78 -7.51 -3.59
CA VAL A 26 1.29 -6.55 -4.59
C VAL A 26 0.56 -6.66 -5.92
N PHE A 27 0.68 -5.63 -6.75
CA PHE A 27 0.05 -5.62 -8.07
C PHE A 27 0.56 -6.75 -8.97
N GLU A 28 -0.36 -7.46 -9.64
CA GLU A 28 -0.05 -8.64 -10.44
C GLU A 28 1.02 -8.39 -11.52
N LYS A 29 1.01 -7.22 -12.17
CA LYS A 29 1.90 -6.93 -13.31
C LYS A 29 3.31 -6.58 -12.87
N SER A 30 3.49 -6.14 -11.63
CA SER A 30 4.79 -5.85 -11.04
C SER A 30 5.25 -6.89 -10.02
N PHE A 31 4.52 -8.01 -9.89
CA PHE A 31 4.71 -9.01 -8.84
C PHE A 31 6.15 -9.48 -8.72
N GLU A 32 6.79 -9.95 -9.79
CA GLU A 32 8.16 -10.50 -9.72
C GLU A 32 9.19 -9.46 -9.24
N ARG A 33 9.09 -8.23 -9.77
CA ARG A 33 9.96 -7.12 -9.36
C ARG A 33 9.75 -6.77 -7.90
N ASP A 34 8.49 -6.59 -7.51
CA ASP A 34 8.12 -6.11 -6.18
C ASP A 34 8.39 -7.17 -5.12
N ARG A 35 8.16 -8.45 -5.46
CA ARG A 35 8.49 -9.60 -4.62
C ARG A 35 9.97 -9.62 -4.23
N ASN A 36 10.86 -9.39 -5.19
CA ASN A 36 12.31 -9.38 -4.92
C ASN A 36 12.68 -8.23 -3.97
N ILE A 37 12.12 -7.04 -4.17
CA ILE A 37 12.35 -5.87 -3.31
C ILE A 37 11.80 -6.10 -1.90
N ILE A 38 10.61 -6.70 -1.79
CA ILE A 38 10.01 -7.01 -0.49
C ILE A 38 10.86 -8.04 0.25
N LYS A 39 11.32 -9.10 -0.43
CA LYS A 39 12.21 -10.10 0.19
C LYS A 39 13.56 -9.52 0.61
N GLU A 40 14.10 -8.57 -0.14
CA GLU A 40 15.32 -7.85 0.22
C GLU A 40 15.16 -7.03 1.52
N ILE A 41 13.98 -6.43 1.74
CA ILE A 41 13.73 -5.51 2.86
C ILE A 41 13.14 -6.20 4.09
N LEU A 42 12.17 -7.09 3.90
CA LEU A 42 11.41 -7.75 4.97
C LEU A 42 11.88 -9.19 5.25
N GLY A 43 12.75 -9.74 4.40
CA GLY A 43 13.22 -11.12 4.54
C GLY A 43 12.20 -12.15 4.03
N ASP A 44 12.14 -13.29 4.72
CA ASP A 44 11.22 -14.37 4.33
C ASP A 44 9.82 -14.10 4.86
N ILE A 45 8.97 -13.58 3.97
CA ILE A 45 7.57 -13.25 4.21
C ILE A 45 6.71 -13.79 3.07
N THR A 46 5.44 -14.05 3.35
CA THR A 46 4.47 -14.48 2.33
C THR A 46 4.10 -13.30 1.46
N ILE A 47 4.24 -13.45 0.14
CA ILE A 47 3.94 -12.40 -0.84
C ILE A 47 2.98 -12.96 -1.87
N GLU A 48 1.84 -12.30 -2.02
CA GLU A 48 0.75 -12.71 -2.90
C GLU A 48 0.40 -11.62 -3.91
N LYS A 49 -0.31 -12.03 -4.98
CA LYS A 49 -0.85 -11.09 -5.97
C LYS A 49 -2.15 -10.51 -5.45
N SER A 50 -2.25 -9.20 -5.43
CA SER A 50 -3.52 -8.50 -5.22
C SER A 50 -4.29 -8.42 -6.54
N LEU A 51 -5.59 -8.74 -6.47
CA LEU A 51 -6.55 -8.49 -7.55
C LEU A 51 -7.20 -7.10 -7.43
N THR A 52 -7.01 -6.40 -6.30
CA THR A 52 -7.67 -5.12 -6.00
C THR A 52 -6.78 -3.92 -6.31
N ILE A 53 -5.46 -4.07 -6.21
CA ILE A 53 -4.49 -3.04 -6.58
C ILE A 53 -4.48 -2.89 -8.11
N LYS A 54 -4.64 -1.66 -8.61
CA LYS A 54 -4.69 -1.37 -10.06
C LYS A 54 -3.48 -0.60 -10.55
N VAL A 55 -2.90 0.25 -9.70
CA VAL A 55 -1.79 1.13 -10.09
C VAL A 55 -0.45 0.62 -9.56
N GLY A 56 -0.43 0.16 -8.30
CA GLY A 56 0.78 -0.32 -7.65
C GLY A 56 0.83 0.01 -6.16
N GLY A 57 1.97 -0.25 -5.53
CA GLY A 57 2.10 -0.26 -4.08
C GLY A 57 1.79 -1.64 -3.51
N PHE A 58 1.41 -1.70 -2.24
CA PHE A 58 1.19 -2.96 -1.56
C PHE A 58 0.14 -2.84 -0.46
N GLU A 59 -0.38 -3.98 -0.04
CA GLU A 59 -1.20 -4.13 1.15
C GLU A 59 -0.54 -5.12 2.10
N VAL A 60 -0.75 -4.97 3.39
CA VAL A 60 -0.28 -5.92 4.41
C VAL A 60 -1.48 -6.41 5.18
N GLU A 61 -1.72 -7.72 5.17
CA GLU A 61 -2.73 -8.37 5.99
C GLU A 61 -2.04 -9.12 7.11
N ASN A 62 -2.53 -8.94 8.33
CA ASN A 62 -1.96 -9.66 9.46
C ASN A 62 -2.26 -11.16 9.39
N LYS A 63 -1.43 -11.96 10.05
CA LYS A 63 -1.62 -13.42 10.14
C LYS A 63 -3.05 -13.84 10.51
N GLU A 64 -3.68 -13.15 11.45
CA GLU A 64 -5.02 -13.45 11.94
C GLU A 64 -6.14 -12.97 10.99
N ARG A 65 -5.80 -12.25 9.91
CA ARG A 65 -6.74 -11.70 8.92
C ARG A 65 -7.82 -10.80 9.52
N THR A 66 -7.45 -10.08 10.58
CA THR A 66 -8.35 -9.17 11.31
C THR A 66 -8.22 -7.73 10.82
N TYR A 67 -7.09 -7.35 10.23
CA TYR A 67 -6.89 -6.03 9.66
C TYR A 67 -6.01 -6.07 8.41
N ARG A 68 -6.14 -5.03 7.61
CA ARG A 68 -5.32 -4.82 6.42
C ARG A 68 -4.84 -3.38 6.35
N LEU A 69 -3.53 -3.19 6.27
CA LEU A 69 -2.90 -1.90 6.03
C LEU A 69 -2.78 -1.68 4.53
N ASN A 70 -3.32 -0.57 4.03
CA ASN A 70 -3.36 -0.28 2.60
C ASN A 70 -2.36 0.82 2.22
N TYR A 71 -1.28 0.42 1.55
CA TYR A 71 -0.24 1.29 1.00
C TYR A 71 -0.26 1.30 -0.53
N SER A 72 -1.39 0.91 -1.13
CA SER A 72 -1.59 1.03 -2.57
C SER A 72 -1.66 2.49 -2.99
N LEU A 73 -1.15 2.77 -4.18
CA LEU A 73 -1.29 4.10 -4.79
C LEU A 73 -2.76 4.43 -5.06
N ASP A 74 -3.58 3.42 -5.33
CA ASP A 74 -5.03 3.53 -5.48
C ASP A 74 -5.65 4.18 -4.23
N PHE A 75 -5.40 3.62 -3.06
CA PHE A 75 -5.92 4.12 -1.79
C PHE A 75 -5.42 5.53 -1.46
N LEU A 76 -4.12 5.79 -1.69
CA LEU A 76 -3.54 7.10 -1.41
C LEU A 76 -4.10 8.20 -2.32
N LEU A 77 -4.28 7.91 -3.60
CA LEU A 77 -4.87 8.86 -4.55
C LEU A 77 -6.33 9.17 -4.19
N THR A 78 -7.12 8.14 -3.87
CA THR A 78 -8.50 8.33 -3.41
C THR A 78 -8.55 9.15 -2.13
N THR A 79 -7.71 8.83 -1.14
CA THR A 79 -7.66 9.57 0.13
C THR A 79 -7.28 11.03 -0.08
N LYS A 80 -6.29 11.29 -0.94
CA LYS A 80 -5.86 12.66 -1.28
C LYS A 80 -6.97 13.43 -1.99
N TYR A 81 -7.65 12.80 -2.94
CA TYR A 81 -8.79 13.39 -3.64
C TYR A 81 -9.92 13.75 -2.66
N GLN A 82 -10.31 12.84 -1.77
CA GLN A 82 -11.36 13.10 -0.77
C GLN A 82 -10.99 14.24 0.17
N LYS A 83 -9.71 14.34 0.59
CA LYS A 83 -9.24 15.45 1.42
C LYS A 83 -9.34 16.80 0.70
N ILE A 84 -8.93 16.85 -0.56
CA ILE A 84 -9.03 18.07 -1.39
C ILE A 84 -10.50 18.44 -1.57
N LEU A 85 -11.36 17.48 -1.89
CA LEU A 85 -12.79 17.72 -2.08
C LEU A 85 -13.45 18.22 -0.79
N ALA A 86 -13.13 17.63 0.36
CA ALA A 86 -13.63 18.07 1.65
C ALA A 86 -13.15 19.49 2.00
N GLN A 87 -11.89 19.83 1.68
CA GLN A 87 -11.41 21.19 1.85
C GLN A 87 -12.15 22.18 0.94
N LEU A 88 -12.35 21.82 -0.33
CA LEU A 88 -13.08 22.66 -1.28
C LEU A 88 -14.54 22.88 -0.84
N LYS A 89 -15.22 21.85 -0.35
CA LYS A 89 -16.59 21.97 0.20
C LYS A 89 -16.65 22.93 1.39
N ARG A 90 -15.70 22.83 2.31
CA ARG A 90 -15.56 23.77 3.44
C ARG A 90 -15.41 25.21 2.97
N GLU A 91 -14.54 25.45 2.01
CA GLU A 91 -14.29 26.79 1.46
C GLU A 91 -15.52 27.37 0.72
N LEU A 92 -16.34 26.51 0.14
CA LEU A 92 -17.58 26.89 -0.57
C LEU A 92 -18.82 26.93 0.35
N GLY A 93 -18.69 26.64 1.65
CA GLY A 93 -19.82 26.59 2.59
C GLY A 93 -20.80 25.44 2.31
N MET A 94 -20.32 24.34 1.72
CA MET A 94 -21.12 23.17 1.36
C MET A 94 -21.02 22.03 2.39
N ASP A 95 -20.60 22.34 3.63
CA ASP A 95 -20.63 21.39 4.75
C ASP A 95 -22.07 21.28 5.26
N ASN A 96 -22.88 20.45 4.60
CA ASN A 96 -24.13 19.94 5.16
C ASN A 96 -23.86 18.60 5.87
#